data_AF-A0AAD9ZRN3-F1
#
_entry.id   AF-A0AAD9ZRN3-F1
#
_cell.length_a   1.000
_cell.length_b   1.000
_cell.length_c   1.000
_cell.angle_alpha   90.00
_cell.angle_beta   90.00
_cell.angle_gamma   90.00
#
_symmetry.space_group_name_H-M   'P 1'
#
loop_
_entity.id
_entity.type
_entity.pdbx_description
1 polymer ?
#
loop_
_entity_poly.entity_id
_entity_poly.type
_entity_poly.pdbx_seq_one_letter_code
_entity_poly.pdbx_strand_id
1 'polypeptide(L)'
;MRSSKARFQANCKDDNCSFRVHAKKRDEGEYWEIRKIDKEHSCTIEGFQSRFRQANSSVIGELVSPKLRVNGTALKPKEIMTEMQVHYGLHIQYTKAWRAKDHAESTVFGPAAESFQRIPLYLYMLERTNPGTVTDFELDDDRRFKFCFFSYDACIHGFQSSIRSVIAIDGTHLKGRFHGILFVAACSDGNEQVYPLAFGIGHKENRESWTWFLRHVRKCIDCRTDCMFISDQHKVIKNAMRIVYPDAPPTSVYST
;
A
#
# COMPACT_ATOMS: atom_id res chain seq x y z
N MET A 1 5.48 21.25 30.57
CA MET A 1 5.27 19.82 30.87
C MET A 1 6.46 19.30 31.67
N ARG A 2 6.23 18.57 32.76
CA ARG A 2 7.25 17.92 33.58
C ARG A 2 6.84 16.46 33.78
N SER A 3 7.74 15.51 33.55
CA SER A 3 7.46 14.07 33.65
C SER A 3 8.60 13.36 34.36
N SER A 4 8.26 12.40 35.24
CA SER A 4 9.18 11.49 35.92
C SER A 4 8.54 10.11 36.06
N LYS A 5 9.28 9.12 36.59
CA LYS A 5 8.75 7.76 36.80
C LYS A 5 7.54 7.69 37.76
N ALA A 6 7.30 8.74 38.55
CA ALA A 6 6.25 8.76 39.57
C ALA A 6 5.23 9.91 39.40
N ARG A 7 5.53 10.92 38.58
CA ARG A 7 4.71 12.14 38.48
C ARG A 7 4.66 12.66 37.05
N PHE A 8 3.50 13.15 36.67
CA PHE A 8 3.26 13.80 35.39
C PHE A 8 2.49 15.10 35.61
N GLN A 9 2.99 16.18 35.05
CA GLN A 9 2.36 17.48 35.11
C GLN A 9 2.36 18.14 33.72
N ALA A 10 1.15 18.49 33.26
CA ALA A 10 0.94 19.31 32.08
C ALA A 10 0.24 20.60 32.49
N ASN A 11 0.80 21.73 32.08
CA ASN A 11 0.18 23.04 32.22
C ASN A 11 0.11 23.67 30.82
N CYS A 12 -0.71 24.69 30.68
CA CYS A 12 -0.69 25.54 29.50
C CYS A 12 0.71 26.15 29.26
N LYS A 13 0.98 26.59 28.03
CA LYS A 13 2.20 27.34 27.70
C LYS A 13 2.11 28.79 28.18
N ASP A 14 0.90 29.34 28.19
CA ASP A 14 0.63 30.65 28.78
C ASP A 14 0.63 30.52 30.31
N ASP A 15 1.55 31.22 30.96
CA ASP A 15 1.72 31.18 32.41
C ASP A 15 0.52 31.78 33.16
N ASN A 16 -0.31 32.60 32.49
CA ASN A 16 -1.53 33.16 33.05
C ASN A 16 -2.75 32.23 32.87
N CYS A 17 -2.57 31.07 32.25
CA CYS A 17 -3.65 30.14 32.01
C CYS A 17 -3.90 29.21 33.20
N SER A 18 -5.17 29.04 33.56
CA SER A 18 -5.61 28.13 34.62
C SER A 18 -5.46 26.64 34.29
N PHE A 19 -5.31 26.28 33.01
CA PHE A 19 -5.31 24.88 32.60
C PHE A 19 -4.12 24.10 33.17
N ARG A 20 -4.43 22.98 33.84
CA ARG A 20 -3.43 22.15 34.51
C ARG A 20 -3.93 20.73 34.76
N VAL A 21 -3.07 19.76 34.47
CA VAL A 21 -3.28 18.32 34.70
C VAL A 21 -2.14 17.78 35.55
N HIS A 22 -2.50 17.15 36.66
CA HIS A 22 -1.57 16.47 37.56
C HIS A 22 -1.93 15.00 37.64
N ALA A 23 -0.97 14.12 37.35
CA ALA A 23 -1.10 12.69 37.58
C ALA A 23 0.08 12.15 38.41
N LYS A 24 -0.22 11.16 39.25
CA LYS A 24 0.78 10.41 40.03
C LYS A 24 0.66 8.93 39.65
N LYS A 25 1.79 8.25 39.47
CA LYS A 25 1.80 6.79 39.40
C LYS A 25 1.39 6.23 40.77
N ARG A 26 0.51 5.24 40.81
CA ARG A 26 0.19 4.53 42.05
C ARG A 26 1.40 3.72 42.51
N ASP A 27 1.51 3.55 43.82
CA ASP A 27 2.66 2.85 44.40
C ASP A 27 2.58 1.33 44.10
N GLU A 28 1.38 0.81 43.81
CA GLU A 28 1.13 -0.56 43.34
C GLU A 28 0.67 -0.57 41.87
N GLY A 29 1.47 -1.21 41.01
CA GLY A 29 1.18 -1.43 39.58
C GLY A 29 1.64 -0.33 38.61
N GLU A 30 1.27 -0.48 37.33
CA GLU A 30 1.62 0.46 36.25
C GLU A 30 0.55 1.56 36.03
N TYR A 31 -0.37 1.72 36.98
CA TYR A 31 -1.50 2.62 36.86
C TYR A 31 -1.15 4.06 37.25
N TRP A 32 -1.73 4.99 36.51
CA TRP A 32 -1.62 6.43 36.76
C TRP A 32 -2.97 6.98 37.23
N GLU A 33 -2.93 7.81 38.27
CA GLU A 33 -4.12 8.46 38.83
C GLU A 33 -4.04 9.97 38.59
N ILE A 34 -5.09 10.52 37.98
CA ILE A 34 -5.25 11.98 37.83
C ILE A 34 -5.64 12.55 39.20
N ARG A 35 -4.75 13.34 39.78
CA ARG A 35 -4.93 13.98 41.09
C ARG A 35 -5.60 15.34 40.99
N LYS A 36 -5.37 16.06 39.90
CA LYS A 36 -6.00 17.36 39.64
C LYS A 36 -6.18 17.58 38.14
N ILE A 37 -7.35 18.07 37.76
CA ILE A 37 -7.62 18.53 36.40
C ILE A 37 -8.37 19.87 36.46
N ASP A 38 -7.69 20.93 36.10
CA ASP A 38 -8.28 22.23 35.81
C ASP A 38 -8.47 22.28 34.29
N LYS A 39 -9.71 22.01 33.83
CA LYS A 39 -10.02 21.76 32.40
C LYS A 39 -10.12 23.03 31.57
N GLU A 40 -10.45 24.15 32.20
CA GLU A 40 -10.75 25.40 31.50
C GLU A 40 -9.48 26.15 31.12
N HIS A 41 -9.40 26.52 29.84
CA HIS A 41 -8.38 27.42 29.32
C HIS A 41 -8.89 28.86 29.39
N SER A 42 -8.19 29.71 30.14
CA SER A 42 -8.38 31.17 30.14
C SER A 42 -7.51 31.90 29.08
N CYS A 43 -6.68 31.17 28.33
CA CYS A 43 -5.77 31.73 27.34
C CYS A 43 -6.41 31.85 25.95
N THR A 44 -5.96 32.82 25.14
CA THR A 44 -6.36 32.94 23.73
C THR A 44 -5.46 32.09 22.83
N ILE A 45 -6.04 31.56 21.74
CA ILE A 45 -5.35 30.63 20.81
C ILE A 45 -4.30 31.34 19.94
N GLU A 46 -4.36 32.67 19.84
CA GLU A 46 -3.55 33.48 18.91
C GLU A 46 -2.03 33.36 19.13
N GLY A 47 -1.58 33.09 20.36
CA GLY A 47 -0.17 32.86 20.69
C GLY A 47 0.36 31.43 20.49
N PHE A 48 -0.51 30.47 20.10
CA PHE A 48 -0.13 29.06 19.90
C PHE A 48 0.36 28.74 18.50
N GLN A 49 0.66 29.77 17.71
CA GLN A 49 1.31 29.59 16.43
C GLN A 49 2.73 29.03 16.66
N SER A 50 2.92 27.82 16.15
CA SER A 50 4.18 27.08 16.07
C SER A 50 4.49 26.13 17.24
N ARG A 51 4.36 24.84 16.91
CA ARG A 51 5.01 23.68 17.53
C ARG A 51 4.38 23.15 18.82
N PHE A 52 3.27 22.42 18.66
CA PHE A 52 2.83 21.40 19.60
C PHE A 52 3.88 20.27 19.66
N ARG A 53 4.80 20.33 20.63
CA ARG A 53 5.85 19.31 20.84
C ARG A 53 5.28 17.95 21.20
N GLN A 54 4.12 17.94 21.85
CA GLN A 54 3.43 16.75 22.35
C GLN A 54 2.66 16.01 21.25
N ALA A 55 2.15 16.74 20.25
CA ALA A 55 1.56 16.15 19.04
C ALA A 55 2.68 15.71 18.09
N ASN A 56 3.41 14.66 18.47
CA ASN A 56 4.40 14.03 17.61
C ASN A 56 3.72 13.16 16.54
N SER A 57 4.46 12.77 15.51
CA SER A 57 3.91 12.01 14.39
C SER A 57 3.40 10.62 14.77
N SER A 58 3.96 9.99 15.81
CA SER A 58 3.50 8.68 16.31
C SER A 58 2.09 8.77 16.84
N VAL A 59 1.85 9.73 17.75
CA VAL A 59 0.53 9.97 18.35
C VAL A 59 -0.51 10.31 17.27
N ILE A 60 -0.17 11.20 16.35
CA ILE A 60 -1.08 11.53 15.23
C ILE A 60 -1.34 10.28 14.36
N GLY A 61 -0.31 9.49 14.10
CA GLY A 61 -0.42 8.23 13.35
C GLY A 61 -1.35 7.22 14.03
N GLU A 62 -1.25 7.06 15.35
CA GLU A 62 -2.17 6.23 16.14
C GLU A 62 -3.61 6.73 16.07
N LEU A 63 -3.83 8.05 16.12
CA LEU A 63 -5.17 8.65 16.01
C LEU A 63 -5.82 8.42 14.64
N VAL A 64 -5.04 8.41 13.55
CA VAL A 64 -5.58 8.19 12.20
C VAL A 64 -5.60 6.70 11.80
N SER A 65 -4.89 5.83 12.51
CA SER A 65 -4.81 4.38 12.23
C SER A 65 -6.18 3.68 12.19
N PRO A 66 -7.16 3.99 13.07
CA PRO A 66 -8.49 3.38 12.99
C PRO A 66 -9.18 3.63 11.65
N LYS A 67 -9.08 4.85 11.09
CA LYS A 67 -9.64 5.17 9.78
C LYS A 67 -8.98 4.38 8.66
N LEU A 68 -7.65 4.20 8.75
CA LEU A 68 -6.91 3.35 7.82
C LEU A 68 -7.38 1.89 7.89
N ARG A 69 -7.57 1.34 9.09
CA ARG A 69 -8.03 -0.06 9.26
C ARG A 69 -9.41 -0.30 8.63
N VAL A 70 -10.32 0.66 8.78
CA VAL A 70 -11.70 0.54 8.26
C VAL A 70 -11.75 0.76 6.75
N ASN A 71 -11.07 1.80 6.25
CA ASN A 71 -11.19 2.20 4.84
C ASN A 71 -10.20 1.47 3.92
N GLY A 72 -9.19 0.79 4.48
CA GLY A 72 -8.08 0.19 3.74
C GLY A 72 -7.14 1.20 3.05
N THR A 73 -7.46 2.50 3.09
CA THR A 73 -6.71 3.56 2.40
C THR A 73 -6.28 4.63 3.38
N ALA A 74 -4.98 4.97 3.36
CA ALA A 74 -4.42 5.97 4.25
C ALA A 74 -4.78 7.38 3.78
N LEU A 75 -5.11 8.24 4.74
CA LEU A 75 -5.34 9.67 4.49
C LEU A 75 -4.09 10.30 3.87
N LYS A 76 -4.30 11.18 2.90
CA LYS A 76 -3.25 12.03 2.35
C LYS A 76 -2.76 12.99 3.44
N PRO A 77 -1.51 13.43 3.42
CA PRO A 77 -0.99 14.34 4.45
C PRO A 77 -1.82 15.62 4.62
N LYS A 78 -2.39 16.17 3.53
CA LYS A 78 -3.30 17.33 3.61
C LYS A 78 -4.62 17.01 4.32
N GLU A 79 -5.16 15.81 4.14
CA GLU A 79 -6.37 15.36 4.85
C GLU A 79 -6.08 15.17 6.34
N ILE A 80 -4.90 14.62 6.69
CA ILE A 80 -4.45 14.52 8.08
C ILE A 80 -4.30 15.93 8.70
N MET A 81 -3.74 16.90 7.97
CA MET A 81 -3.66 18.29 8.44
C MET A 81 -5.05 18.87 8.74
N THR A 82 -6.01 18.70 7.81
CA THR A 82 -7.39 19.15 8.01
C THR A 82 -8.05 18.44 9.18
N GLU A 83 -7.87 17.13 9.31
CA GLU A 83 -8.43 16.34 10.39
C GLU A 83 -7.92 16.79 11.77
N MET A 84 -6.60 17.00 11.88
CA MET A 84 -6.01 17.50 13.11
C MET A 84 -6.51 18.90 13.46
N GLN A 85 -6.76 19.74 12.45
CA GLN A 85 -7.35 21.06 12.67
C GLN A 85 -8.80 20.99 13.14
N VAL A 86 -9.64 20.21 12.44
CA VAL A 86 -11.09 20.16 12.70
C VAL A 86 -11.42 19.48 14.03
N HIS A 87 -10.78 18.35 14.33
CA HIS A 87 -11.13 17.57 15.52
C HIS A 87 -10.33 17.97 16.77
N TYR A 88 -9.15 18.54 16.60
CA TYR A 88 -8.23 18.80 17.72
C TYR A 88 -7.73 20.24 17.79
N GLY A 89 -8.09 21.11 16.83
CA GLY A 89 -7.57 22.48 16.75
C GLY A 89 -6.07 22.56 16.48
N LEU A 90 -5.45 21.48 15.99
CA LEU A 90 -4.01 21.35 15.84
C LEU A 90 -3.56 21.66 14.41
N HIS A 91 -2.98 22.86 14.23
CA HIS A 91 -2.23 23.17 13.02
C HIS A 91 -0.89 22.42 12.99
N ILE A 92 -0.77 21.44 12.09
CA ILE A 92 0.45 20.66 11.89
C ILE A 92 1.09 20.95 10.53
N GLN A 93 2.43 20.82 10.46
CA GLN A 93 3.17 20.93 9.20
C GLN A 93 2.96 19.69 8.32
N TYR A 94 3.06 19.87 7.00
CA TYR A 94 2.97 18.78 6.02
C TYR A 94 3.93 17.63 6.32
N THR A 95 5.19 17.93 6.65
CA THR A 95 6.20 16.90 6.98
C THR A 95 5.82 16.07 8.19
N LYS A 96 5.16 16.67 9.19
CA LYS A 96 4.64 15.96 10.36
C LYS A 96 3.45 15.08 9.99
N ALA A 97 2.53 15.59 9.17
CA ALA A 97 1.41 14.81 8.66
C ALA A 97 1.88 13.61 7.80
N TRP A 98 2.90 13.81 6.97
CA TRP A 98 3.51 12.74 6.18
C TRP A 98 4.13 11.66 7.07
N ARG A 99 4.90 12.04 8.11
CA ARG A 99 5.44 11.07 9.07
C ARG A 99 4.35 10.34 9.87
N ALA A 100 3.25 11.03 10.17
CA ALA A 100 2.12 10.41 10.85
C ALA A 100 1.42 9.40 9.94
N LYS A 101 1.29 9.70 8.64
CA LYS A 101 0.81 8.76 7.63
C LYS A 101 1.70 7.51 7.57
N ASP A 102 3.01 7.69 7.44
CA ASP A 102 3.99 6.58 7.39
C ASP A 102 3.92 5.71 8.65
N HIS A 103 3.79 6.33 9.83
CA HIS A 103 3.60 5.61 11.09
C HIS A 103 2.28 4.82 11.11
N ALA A 104 1.17 5.44 10.69
CA ALA A 104 -0.13 4.76 10.64
C ALA A 104 -0.11 3.56 9.69
N GLU A 105 0.46 3.72 8.49
CA GLU A 105 0.63 2.64 7.52
C GLU A 105 1.49 1.50 8.08
N SER A 106 2.62 1.83 8.72
CA SER A 106 3.47 0.83 9.37
C SER A 106 2.76 0.10 10.53
N THR A 107 1.89 0.78 11.27
CA THR A 107 1.16 0.20 12.41
C THR A 107 0.01 -0.70 11.96
N VAL A 108 -0.61 -0.39 10.82
CA VAL A 108 -1.74 -1.17 10.29
C VAL A 108 -1.29 -2.34 9.44
N PHE A 109 -0.37 -2.11 8.50
CA PHE A 109 0.06 -3.10 7.51
C PHE A 109 1.37 -3.80 7.88
N GLY A 110 2.08 -3.30 8.91
CA GLY A 110 3.44 -3.68 9.22
C GLY A 110 4.47 -2.89 8.41
N PRO A 111 5.76 -3.09 8.67
CA PRO A 111 6.82 -2.41 7.94
C PRO A 111 6.78 -2.79 6.46
N ALA A 112 6.86 -1.79 5.58
CA ALA A 112 6.84 -2.03 4.13
C ALA A 112 7.97 -2.97 3.64
N ALA A 113 9.09 -3.03 4.39
CA ALA A 113 10.21 -3.91 4.07
C ALA A 113 9.87 -5.40 4.30
N GLU A 114 8.98 -5.68 5.25
CA GLU A 114 8.53 -7.04 5.57
C GLU A 114 7.42 -7.51 4.63
N SER A 115 6.68 -6.60 3.97
CA SER A 115 5.56 -6.96 3.10
C SER A 115 5.97 -7.92 1.98
N PHE A 116 7.11 -7.69 1.33
CA PHE A 116 7.61 -8.59 0.27
C PHE A 116 8.07 -9.94 0.81
N GLN A 117 8.53 -10.01 2.06
CA GLN A 117 8.93 -11.27 2.70
C GLN A 117 7.73 -12.19 2.97
N ARG A 118 6.51 -11.64 3.00
CA ARG A 118 5.26 -12.40 3.19
C ARG A 118 4.68 -12.96 1.89
N ILE A 119 5.16 -12.52 0.73
CA ILE A 119 4.64 -12.97 -0.57
C ILE A 119 4.72 -14.50 -0.73
N PRO A 120 5.84 -15.18 -0.43
CA PRO A 120 5.89 -16.64 -0.58
C PRO A 120 4.84 -17.37 0.26
N LEU A 121 4.60 -16.92 1.49
CA LEU A 121 3.56 -17.50 2.35
C LEU A 121 2.16 -17.20 1.82
N TYR A 122 1.94 -15.99 1.28
CA TYR A 122 0.68 -15.62 0.65
C TYR A 122 0.39 -16.51 -0.58
N LEU A 123 1.36 -16.68 -1.48
CA LEU A 123 1.22 -17.53 -2.67
C LEU A 123 0.96 -18.99 -2.28
N TYR A 124 1.68 -19.53 -1.31
CA TYR A 124 1.42 -20.87 -0.78
C TYR A 124 -0.02 -21.03 -0.28
N MET A 125 -0.52 -20.05 0.48
CA MET A 125 -1.91 -20.06 0.96
C MET A 125 -2.91 -19.89 -0.19
N LEU A 126 -2.56 -19.13 -1.22
CA LEU A 126 -3.37 -18.92 -2.41
C LEU A 126 -3.60 -20.24 -3.15
N GLU A 127 -2.53 -20.98 -3.42
CA GLU A 127 -2.57 -22.31 -4.04
C GLU A 127 -3.35 -23.31 -3.19
N ARG A 128 -3.15 -23.28 -1.87
CA ARG A 128 -3.83 -24.20 -0.95
C ARG A 128 -5.33 -23.94 -0.86
N THR A 129 -5.76 -22.68 -0.97
CA THR A 129 -7.18 -22.28 -0.87
C THR A 129 -7.90 -22.30 -2.21
N ASN A 130 -7.17 -22.16 -3.31
CA ASN A 130 -7.69 -22.18 -4.67
C ASN A 130 -6.84 -23.15 -5.52
N PRO A 131 -7.06 -24.48 -5.37
CA PRO A 131 -6.35 -25.49 -6.15
C PRO A 131 -6.42 -25.18 -7.65
N GLY A 132 -5.30 -25.34 -8.36
CA GLY A 132 -5.18 -24.98 -9.79
C GLY A 132 -4.69 -23.56 -10.05
N THR A 133 -4.63 -22.70 -9.02
CA THR A 133 -3.93 -21.41 -9.10
C THR A 133 -2.46 -21.65 -9.40
N VAL A 134 -1.93 -20.93 -10.38
CA VAL A 134 -0.52 -20.99 -10.76
C VAL A 134 0.19 -19.81 -10.13
N THR A 135 1.25 -20.06 -9.34
CA THR A 135 2.09 -19.01 -8.79
C THR A 135 3.57 -19.22 -9.12
N ASP A 136 4.35 -18.14 -9.08
CA ASP A 136 5.81 -18.23 -9.11
C ASP A 136 6.43 -17.07 -8.33
N PHE A 137 7.63 -17.28 -7.79
CA PHE A 137 8.33 -16.31 -6.96
C PHE A 137 9.85 -16.42 -7.15
N GLU A 138 10.48 -15.31 -7.53
CA GLU A 138 11.93 -15.25 -7.73
C GLU A 138 12.58 -14.22 -6.81
N LEU A 139 13.78 -14.61 -6.32
CA LEU A 139 14.72 -13.74 -5.66
C LEU A 139 15.87 -13.39 -6.60
N ASP A 140 16.53 -12.26 -6.36
CA ASP A 140 17.81 -11.95 -7.00
C ASP A 140 18.97 -12.69 -6.29
N ASP A 141 20.18 -12.48 -6.80
CA ASP A 141 21.41 -13.12 -6.27
C ASP A 141 21.69 -12.72 -4.80
N ASP A 142 21.20 -11.55 -4.37
CA ASP A 142 21.30 -11.04 -3.00
C ASP A 142 20.14 -11.53 -2.09
N ARG A 143 19.32 -12.48 -2.58
CA ARG A 143 18.12 -12.99 -1.90
C ARG A 143 17.05 -11.92 -1.63
N ARG A 144 16.99 -10.87 -2.45
CA ARG A 144 15.95 -9.85 -2.39
C ARG A 144 14.82 -10.19 -3.35
N PHE A 145 13.63 -9.71 -3.05
CA PHE A 145 12.47 -9.86 -3.94
C PHE A 145 12.81 -9.36 -5.36
N LYS A 146 12.61 -10.21 -6.36
CA LYS A 146 12.81 -9.88 -7.77
C LYS A 146 11.50 -9.89 -8.53
N PHE A 147 10.80 -11.02 -8.52
CA PHE A 147 9.54 -11.22 -9.24
C PHE A 147 8.53 -12.06 -8.46
N CYS A 148 7.24 -11.82 -8.71
CA CYS A 148 6.13 -12.64 -8.26
C CYS A 148 5.10 -12.74 -9.39
N PHE A 149 4.52 -13.90 -9.59
CA PHE A 149 3.45 -14.15 -10.56
C PHE A 149 2.33 -14.92 -9.87
N PHE A 150 1.09 -14.61 -10.26
CA PHE A 150 -0.04 -15.47 -9.93
C PHE A 150 -1.16 -15.32 -10.96
N SER A 151 -1.85 -16.43 -11.21
CA SER A 151 -3.09 -16.49 -11.99
C SER A 151 -4.03 -17.49 -11.33
N TYR A 152 -5.25 -17.05 -11.05
CA TYR A 152 -6.24 -17.88 -10.36
C TYR A 152 -6.75 -18.99 -11.27
N ASP A 153 -7.00 -20.16 -10.71
CA ASP A 153 -7.60 -21.30 -11.42
C ASP A 153 -8.86 -20.90 -12.22
N ALA A 154 -9.77 -20.18 -11.56
CA ALA A 154 -10.99 -19.67 -12.18
C ALA A 154 -10.70 -18.74 -13.38
N CYS A 155 -9.66 -17.90 -13.27
CA CYS A 155 -9.24 -17.00 -14.35
C CYS A 155 -8.77 -17.80 -15.57
N ILE A 156 -7.91 -18.81 -15.34
CA ILE A 156 -7.36 -19.70 -16.36
C ILE A 156 -8.49 -20.47 -17.05
N HIS A 157 -9.36 -21.12 -16.29
CA HIS A 157 -10.45 -21.92 -16.81
C HIS A 157 -11.51 -21.10 -17.55
N GLY A 158 -11.88 -19.94 -17.03
CA GLY A 158 -12.81 -19.06 -17.73
C GLY A 158 -12.22 -18.59 -19.06
N PHE A 159 -10.92 -18.26 -19.10
CA PHE A 159 -10.24 -17.89 -20.33
C PHE A 159 -10.30 -18.99 -21.39
N GLN A 160 -9.91 -20.21 -21.00
CA GLN A 160 -9.86 -21.36 -21.92
C GLN A 160 -11.23 -21.81 -22.44
N SER A 161 -12.30 -21.62 -21.65
CA SER A 161 -13.63 -22.11 -21.99
C SER A 161 -14.49 -21.11 -22.74
N SER A 162 -14.37 -19.82 -22.41
CA SER A 162 -15.45 -18.85 -22.69
C SER A 162 -14.97 -17.48 -23.16
N ILE A 163 -13.67 -17.15 -23.01
CA ILE A 163 -13.14 -15.83 -23.34
C ILE A 163 -12.48 -15.86 -24.72
N ARG A 164 -12.61 -14.76 -25.47
CA ARG A 164 -11.90 -14.60 -26.74
C ARG A 164 -10.40 -14.47 -26.45
N SER A 165 -9.56 -15.03 -27.31
CA SER A 165 -8.09 -14.98 -27.21
C SER A 165 -7.49 -13.59 -27.51
N VAL A 166 -8.09 -12.51 -26.96
CA VAL A 166 -7.57 -11.14 -27.03
C VAL A 166 -7.17 -10.73 -25.61
N ILE A 167 -5.87 -10.52 -25.42
CA ILE A 167 -5.25 -10.26 -24.13
C ILE A 167 -4.67 -8.85 -24.13
N ALA A 168 -5.21 -7.98 -23.29
CA ALA A 168 -4.61 -6.70 -22.96
C ALA A 168 -3.56 -6.89 -21.88
N ILE A 169 -2.38 -6.31 -22.08
CA ILE A 169 -1.30 -6.28 -21.09
C ILE A 169 -0.91 -4.84 -20.78
N ASP A 170 -0.70 -4.56 -19.49
CA ASP A 170 -0.29 -3.25 -19.01
C ASP A 170 0.65 -3.36 -17.80
N GLY A 171 1.47 -2.34 -17.61
CA GLY A 171 2.38 -2.20 -16.48
C GLY A 171 2.13 -0.88 -15.75
N THR A 172 1.79 -0.95 -14.46
CA THR A 172 1.56 0.27 -13.65
C THR A 172 2.49 0.35 -12.46
N HIS A 173 2.91 1.56 -12.11
CA HIS A 173 3.81 1.79 -10.99
C HIS A 173 3.10 1.59 -9.65
N LEU A 174 3.64 0.69 -8.82
CA LEU A 174 3.22 0.54 -7.44
C LEU A 174 3.56 1.80 -6.64
N LYS A 175 2.62 2.22 -5.80
CA LYS A 175 2.78 3.35 -4.88
C LYS A 175 3.24 2.82 -3.53
N GLY A 176 4.29 3.40 -2.98
CA GLY A 176 4.79 3.04 -1.66
C GLY A 176 6.26 3.36 -1.49
N ARG A 177 6.83 2.89 -0.37
CA ARG A 177 8.25 3.06 -0.07
C ARG A 177 9.13 2.28 -1.04
N PHE A 178 8.69 1.09 -1.40
CA PHE A 178 9.36 0.22 -2.36
C PHE A 178 8.60 0.35 -3.67
N HIS A 179 9.22 1.03 -4.62
CA HIS A 179 8.71 1.15 -5.98
C HIS A 179 8.75 -0.22 -6.66
N GLY A 180 7.86 -0.41 -7.62
CA GLY A 180 7.79 -1.63 -8.43
C GLY A 180 6.79 -1.44 -9.55
N ILE A 181 6.64 -2.48 -10.37
CA ILE A 181 5.68 -2.55 -11.45
C ILE A 181 4.71 -3.68 -11.16
N LEU A 182 3.42 -3.36 -11.19
CA LEU A 182 2.35 -4.33 -11.30
C LEU A 182 2.08 -4.56 -12.78
N PHE A 183 2.45 -5.73 -13.28
CA PHE A 183 2.07 -6.23 -14.59
C PHE A 183 0.70 -6.89 -14.50
N VAL A 184 -0.17 -6.58 -15.44
CA VAL A 184 -1.51 -7.16 -15.52
C VAL A 184 -1.71 -7.69 -16.93
N ALA A 185 -2.24 -8.91 -17.02
CA ALA A 185 -2.86 -9.43 -18.22
C ALA A 185 -4.37 -9.53 -17.94
N ALA A 186 -5.18 -8.98 -18.84
CA ALA A 186 -6.63 -8.99 -18.75
C ALA A 186 -7.24 -9.21 -20.14
N CYS A 187 -8.48 -9.65 -20.16
CA CYS A 187 -9.27 -9.87 -21.36
C CYS A 187 -10.59 -9.11 -21.24
N SER A 188 -11.40 -9.20 -22.31
CA SER A 188 -12.79 -8.78 -22.30
C SER A 188 -13.68 -10.02 -22.37
N ASP A 189 -14.66 -10.13 -21.48
CA ASP A 189 -15.62 -11.22 -21.50
C ASP A 189 -16.75 -11.00 -22.52
N GLY A 190 -17.70 -11.94 -22.59
CA GLY A 190 -18.84 -11.84 -23.51
C GLY A 190 -19.77 -10.65 -23.26
N ASN A 191 -19.66 -10.00 -22.09
CA ASN A 191 -20.42 -8.82 -21.67
C ASN A 191 -19.60 -7.53 -21.75
N GLU A 192 -18.44 -7.56 -22.43
CA GLU A 192 -17.52 -6.43 -22.55
C GLU A 192 -16.94 -5.94 -21.20
N GLN A 193 -16.94 -6.81 -20.18
CA GLN A 193 -16.35 -6.50 -18.88
C GLN A 193 -14.88 -6.93 -18.84
N VAL A 194 -14.09 -6.20 -18.04
CA VAL A 194 -12.70 -6.54 -17.80
C VAL A 194 -12.62 -7.85 -17.04
N TYR A 195 -12.01 -8.85 -17.67
CA TYR A 195 -11.76 -10.15 -17.10
C TYR A 195 -10.27 -10.28 -16.72
N PRO A 196 -9.91 -10.34 -15.43
CA PRO A 196 -8.51 -10.48 -15.03
C PRO A 196 -7.99 -11.87 -15.44
N LEU A 197 -6.78 -11.92 -15.99
CA LEU A 197 -6.16 -13.17 -16.42
C LEU A 197 -4.97 -13.57 -15.55
N ALA A 198 -4.00 -12.66 -15.40
CA ALA A 198 -2.81 -12.92 -14.62
C ALA A 198 -2.17 -11.63 -14.09
N PHE A 199 -1.42 -11.77 -13.01
CA PHE A 199 -0.75 -10.66 -12.33
C PHE A 199 0.73 -10.97 -12.15
N GLY A 200 1.55 -9.94 -12.28
CA GLY A 200 2.98 -10.00 -12.03
C GLY A 200 3.42 -8.80 -11.20
N ILE A 201 4.35 -8.99 -10.27
CA ILE A 201 5.01 -7.89 -9.56
C ILE A 201 6.50 -8.00 -9.84
N GLY A 202 7.12 -6.91 -10.28
CA GLY A 202 8.56 -6.84 -10.50
C GLY A 202 9.17 -5.51 -10.10
N HIS A 203 10.49 -5.47 -10.04
CA HIS A 203 11.20 -4.27 -9.58
C HIS A 203 11.24 -3.14 -10.61
N LYS A 204 11.34 -3.44 -11.91
CA LYS A 204 11.53 -2.44 -12.98
C LYS A 204 10.74 -2.78 -14.23
N GLU A 205 10.32 -1.75 -14.95
CA GLU A 205 9.70 -1.92 -16.26
C GLU A 205 10.79 -2.05 -17.34
N ASN A 206 11.32 -3.25 -17.51
CA ASN A 206 12.39 -3.52 -18.46
C ASN A 206 12.12 -4.79 -19.26
N ARG A 207 13.00 -5.07 -20.24
CA ARG A 207 12.82 -6.20 -21.16
C ARG A 207 12.81 -7.52 -20.40
N GLU A 208 13.68 -7.67 -19.41
CA GLU A 208 13.76 -8.88 -18.58
C GLU A 208 12.44 -9.15 -17.86
N SER A 209 11.90 -8.13 -17.18
CA SER A 209 10.67 -8.25 -16.38
C SER A 209 9.44 -8.54 -17.25
N TRP A 210 9.31 -7.84 -18.39
CA TRP A 210 8.25 -8.12 -19.36
C TRP A 210 8.38 -9.52 -19.98
N THR A 211 9.59 -9.93 -20.35
CA THR A 211 9.82 -11.28 -20.90
C THR A 211 9.50 -12.35 -19.86
N TRP A 212 9.91 -12.13 -18.62
CA TRP A 212 9.62 -13.02 -17.49
C TRP A 212 8.12 -13.16 -17.26
N PHE A 213 7.39 -12.04 -17.15
CA PHE A 213 5.94 -12.04 -16.96
C PHE A 213 5.22 -12.75 -18.12
N LEU A 214 5.54 -12.41 -19.37
CA LEU A 214 4.90 -12.98 -20.54
C LEU A 214 5.18 -14.48 -20.69
N ARG A 215 6.35 -14.98 -20.27
CA ARG A 215 6.64 -16.42 -20.25
C ARG A 215 5.74 -17.15 -19.26
N HIS A 216 5.45 -16.55 -18.10
CA HIS A 216 4.52 -17.12 -17.13
C HIS A 216 3.09 -17.12 -17.65
N VAL A 217 2.65 -16.01 -18.27
CA VAL A 217 1.37 -15.98 -18.99
C VAL A 217 1.33 -17.12 -20.01
N ARG A 218 2.31 -17.22 -20.91
CA ARG A 218 2.32 -18.26 -21.97
C ARG A 218 2.18 -19.68 -21.43
N LYS A 219 2.93 -20.00 -20.37
CA LYS A 219 2.89 -21.31 -19.70
C LYS A 219 1.53 -21.58 -19.05
N CYS A 220 0.89 -20.54 -18.52
CA CYS A 220 -0.30 -20.67 -17.69
C CYS A 220 -1.59 -20.85 -18.51
N ILE A 221 -1.76 -20.11 -19.61
CA ILE A 221 -3.04 -20.06 -20.36
C ILE A 221 -3.05 -20.93 -21.62
N ASP A 222 -1.98 -21.69 -21.89
CA ASP A 222 -1.77 -22.45 -23.14
C ASP A 222 -2.26 -21.68 -24.38
N CYS A 223 -1.66 -20.50 -24.57
CA CYS A 223 -2.07 -19.60 -25.66
C CYS A 223 -1.87 -20.31 -27.00
N ARG A 224 -2.98 -20.69 -27.63
CA ARG A 224 -3.01 -21.20 -29.00
C ARG A 224 -2.45 -20.14 -29.95
N THR A 225 -2.08 -20.57 -31.16
CA THR A 225 -1.45 -19.72 -32.20
C THR A 225 -2.31 -18.53 -32.66
N ASP A 226 -3.54 -18.40 -32.18
CA ASP A 226 -4.50 -17.35 -32.50
C ASP A 226 -4.61 -16.24 -31.44
N CYS A 227 -3.80 -16.26 -30.38
CA CYS A 227 -3.80 -15.20 -29.37
C CYS A 227 -3.38 -13.83 -29.92
N MET A 228 -4.20 -12.80 -29.66
CA MET A 228 -3.96 -11.41 -30.01
C MET A 228 -3.63 -10.59 -28.75
N PHE A 229 -2.59 -9.75 -28.81
CA PHE A 229 -2.13 -8.96 -27.66
C PHE A 229 -2.27 -7.45 -27.86
N ILE A 230 -2.97 -6.79 -26.95
CA ILE A 230 -3.10 -5.33 -26.89
C ILE A 230 -2.16 -4.83 -25.79
N SER A 231 -1.31 -3.86 -26.08
CA SER A 231 -0.44 -3.24 -25.09
C SER A 231 -0.26 -1.77 -25.40
N ASP A 232 0.31 -1.01 -24.46
CA ASP A 232 0.91 0.27 -24.83
C ASP A 232 2.03 0.05 -25.88
N GLN A 233 2.32 1.07 -26.70
CA GLN A 233 3.31 0.93 -27.77
C GLN A 233 4.76 0.97 -27.28
N HIS A 234 5.02 0.72 -25.99
CA HIS A 234 6.35 0.83 -25.43
C HIS A 234 7.30 -0.20 -26.05
N LYS A 235 8.48 0.25 -26.48
CA LYS A 235 9.45 -0.57 -27.23
C LYS A 235 9.89 -1.81 -26.47
N VAL A 236 9.86 -1.74 -25.15
CA VAL A 236 10.25 -2.84 -24.26
C VAL A 236 9.27 -4.02 -24.39
N ILE A 237 7.96 -3.73 -24.40
CA ILE A 237 6.90 -4.73 -24.53
C ILE A 237 6.96 -5.39 -25.90
N LYS A 238 7.06 -4.59 -26.98
CA LYS A 238 7.19 -5.09 -28.36
C LYS A 238 8.34 -6.09 -28.51
N ASN A 239 9.48 -5.81 -27.86
CA ASN A 239 10.63 -6.71 -27.88
C ASN A 239 10.38 -8.01 -27.10
N ALA A 240 9.78 -7.91 -25.91
CA ALA A 240 9.45 -9.08 -25.10
C ALA A 240 8.42 -9.99 -25.80
N MET A 241 7.39 -9.40 -26.42
CA MET A 241 6.40 -10.11 -27.23
C MET A 241 7.04 -10.89 -28.37
N ARG A 242 7.96 -10.29 -29.13
CA ARG A 242 8.69 -10.99 -30.21
C ARG A 242 9.52 -12.18 -29.72
N ILE A 243 9.99 -12.15 -28.47
CA ILE A 243 10.77 -13.23 -27.86
C ILE A 243 9.84 -14.35 -27.38
N VAL A 244 8.72 -14.00 -26.73
CA VAL A 244 7.85 -14.97 -26.05
C VAL A 244 6.76 -15.51 -26.95
N TYR A 245 6.26 -14.73 -27.91
CA TYR A 245 5.19 -15.09 -28.84
C TYR A 245 5.62 -14.75 -30.29
N PRO A 246 6.62 -15.46 -30.85
CA PRO A 246 7.10 -15.18 -32.20
C PRO A 246 6.03 -15.44 -33.29
N ASP A 247 5.08 -16.32 -33.00
CA ASP A 247 4.01 -16.74 -33.92
C ASP A 247 2.74 -15.88 -33.81
N ALA A 248 2.64 -15.04 -32.78
CA ALA A 248 1.50 -14.14 -32.65
C ALA A 248 1.53 -13.13 -33.81
N PRO A 249 0.38 -12.85 -34.45
CA PRO A 249 0.32 -11.86 -35.50
C PRO A 249 0.87 -10.53 -34.97
N PRO A 250 1.66 -9.78 -35.76
CA PRO A 250 2.18 -8.49 -35.33
C PRO A 250 0.99 -7.59 -35.03
N THR A 251 0.71 -7.35 -33.74
CA THR A 251 -0.56 -6.76 -33.38
C THR A 251 -0.68 -5.34 -33.89
N SER A 252 -1.83 -5.05 -34.49
CA SER A 252 -2.37 -3.72 -34.67
C SER A 252 -2.60 -3.13 -33.28
N VAL A 253 -1.63 -2.33 -32.86
CA VAL A 253 -1.67 -1.66 -31.56
C VAL A 253 -2.67 -0.52 -31.65
N TYR A 254 -3.94 -0.80 -31.37
CA TYR A 254 -4.96 0.23 -31.23
C TYR A 254 -4.75 0.95 -29.90
N SER A 255 -4.39 2.23 -29.97
CA SER A 255 -4.41 3.15 -28.85
C SER A 255 -5.85 3.32 -28.36
N THR A 256 -6.04 3.28 -27.04
CA THR A 256 -7.06 4.12 -26.40
C THR A 256 -6.43 5.46 -26.04
#